data_AF-A0A165MXG4-F1
#
_entry.id   AF-A0A165MXG4-F1
#
_cell.length_a   1.000
_cell.length_b   1.000
_cell.length_c   1.000
_cell.angle_alpha   90.00
_cell.angle_beta   90.00
_cell.angle_gamma   90.00
#
_symmetry.space_group_name_H-M   'P 1'
#
loop_
_entity.id
_entity.type
_entity.pdbx_description
1 polymer ?
#
loop_
_entity_poly.entity_id
_entity_poly.type
_entity_poly.pdbx_seq_one_letter_code
_entity_poly.pdbx_strand_id
1 'polypeptide(L)'
;MTENPKPLALKFAYGKDLMRDLRKEAKIYDERLEPVQGSAVPNFFGLYKTKIPVKDRFVRIVGCLLLEYCGESVGLFEYLEVPTRALLLKKLRDIHLCGIMHGDFAERNVVMQGDDIRIIDFHHASRHKCGVKMEVAESRRIPKTSDFGCVDLWIHCYDMYIWRSTYLLLC
;
A
#
# COMPACT_ATOMS: atom_id res chain seq x y z
N MET A 1 17.08 -13.60 26.11
CA MET A 1 16.78 -12.39 25.33
C MET A 1 15.26 -12.30 25.26
N THR A 2 14.65 -11.45 26.06
CA THR A 2 13.20 -11.20 25.96
C THR A 2 12.99 -10.32 24.74
N GLU A 3 12.47 -10.89 23.64
CA GLU A 3 12.01 -10.09 22.51
C GLU A 3 10.97 -9.09 23.06
N ASN A 4 11.20 -7.80 22.82
CA ASN A 4 10.15 -6.82 23.06
C ASN A 4 8.96 -7.20 22.18
N PRO A 5 7.72 -7.21 22.71
CA PRO A 5 6.56 -7.54 21.91
C PRO A 5 6.48 -6.57 20.73
N LYS A 6 6.40 -7.11 19.52
CA LYS A 6 6.23 -6.30 18.31
C LYS A 6 4.85 -5.61 18.36
N PRO A 7 4.77 -4.29 18.18
CA PRO A 7 3.49 -3.60 18.14
C PRO A 7 2.63 -4.10 16.97
N LEU A 8 1.31 -4.02 17.14
CA LEU A 8 0.31 -4.40 16.13
C LEU A 8 -0.55 -3.19 15.77
N ALA A 9 -0.98 -3.13 14.50
CA ALA A 9 -1.94 -2.16 14.03
C ALA A 9 -3.34 -2.78 14.01
N LEU A 10 -4.29 -2.13 14.71
CA LEU A 10 -5.68 -2.56 14.79
C LEU A 10 -6.57 -1.55 14.06
N LYS A 11 -7.17 -1.98 12.94
CA LYS A 11 -8.14 -1.16 12.19
C LYS A 11 -9.55 -1.63 12.50
N PHE A 12 -10.32 -0.76 13.13
CA PHE A 12 -11.70 -1.06 13.54
C PHE A 12 -12.72 -0.57 12.51
N ALA A 13 -13.75 -1.37 12.28
CA ALA A 13 -14.92 -0.98 11.51
C ALA A 13 -16.19 -1.14 12.35
N TYR A 14 -17.05 -0.11 12.30
CA TYR A 14 -18.32 -0.08 13.01
C TYR A 14 -19.48 0.03 12.02
N GLY A 15 -20.43 -0.91 12.08
CA GLY A 15 -21.58 -0.91 11.18
C GLY A 15 -21.33 -1.63 9.84
N LYS A 16 -22.40 -1.81 9.06
CA LYS A 16 -22.41 -2.75 7.93
C LYS A 16 -21.51 -2.31 6.76
N ASP A 17 -21.53 -1.01 6.42
CA ASP A 17 -20.77 -0.51 5.26
C ASP A 17 -19.26 -0.55 5.51
N LEU A 18 -18.79 -0.03 6.64
CA LEU A 18 -17.38 -0.12 7.02
C LEU A 18 -16.91 -1.58 7.15
N MET A 19 -17.79 -2.48 7.63
CA MET A 19 -17.49 -3.92 7.66
C MET A 19 -17.37 -4.56 6.29
N ARG A 20 -18.08 -4.05 5.28
CA ARG A 20 -17.95 -4.53 3.90
C ARG A 20 -16.57 -4.15 3.37
N ASP A 21 -16.14 -2.92 3.58
CA ASP A 21 -14.89 -2.41 3.05
C ASP A 21 -13.69 -3.05 3.78
N LEU A 22 -13.77 -3.23 5.11
CA LEU A 22 -12.76 -3.97 5.88
C LEU A 22 -12.63 -5.45 5.44
N ARG A 23 -13.75 -6.11 5.05
CA ARG A 23 -13.72 -7.47 4.49
C ARG A 23 -13.09 -7.54 3.11
N LYS A 24 -13.34 -6.54 2.26
CA LYS A 24 -12.70 -6.46 0.94
C LYS A 24 -11.18 -6.37 1.11
N GLU A 25 -10.73 -5.47 1.97
CA GLU A 25 -9.31 -5.30 2.28
C GLU A 25 -8.69 -6.59 2.84
N ALA A 26 -9.32 -7.22 3.85
CA ALA A 26 -8.82 -8.47 4.43
C ALA A 26 -8.64 -9.59 3.39
N LYS A 27 -9.59 -9.70 2.44
CA LYS A 27 -9.53 -10.69 1.35
C LYS A 27 -8.33 -10.45 0.41
N ILE A 28 -7.97 -9.19 0.18
CA ILE A 28 -6.82 -8.84 -0.66
C ILE A 28 -5.52 -9.27 0.03
N TYR A 29 -5.37 -8.99 1.34
CA TYR A 29 -4.24 -9.47 2.11
C TYR A 29 -4.11 -11.01 2.08
N ASP A 30 -5.22 -11.71 2.34
CA ASP A 30 -5.27 -13.16 2.48
C ASP A 30 -5.04 -13.90 1.14
N GLU A 31 -5.71 -13.48 0.06
CA GLU A 31 -5.73 -14.25 -1.19
C GLU A 31 -4.70 -13.80 -2.23
N ARG A 32 -4.17 -12.58 -2.12
CA ARG A 32 -3.41 -11.94 -3.21
C ARG A 32 -2.06 -11.44 -2.79
N LEU A 33 -1.96 -10.84 -1.60
CA LEU A 33 -0.74 -10.17 -1.16
C LEU A 33 0.15 -11.04 -0.28
N GLU A 34 -0.21 -12.29 0.01
CA GLU A 34 0.63 -13.25 0.75
C GLU A 34 2.11 -13.25 0.29
N PRO A 35 2.43 -13.26 -1.02
CA PRO A 35 3.81 -13.30 -1.48
C PRO A 35 4.64 -12.04 -1.15
N VAL A 36 3.99 -10.94 -0.77
CA VAL A 36 4.62 -9.64 -0.49
C VAL A 36 4.35 -9.13 0.93
N GLN A 37 3.76 -9.96 1.79
CA GLN A 37 3.63 -9.65 3.22
C GLN A 37 5.00 -9.58 3.90
N GLY A 38 5.14 -8.70 4.88
CA GLY A 38 6.41 -8.42 5.56
C GLY A 38 7.45 -7.73 4.68
N SER A 39 7.12 -7.35 3.45
CA SER A 39 8.02 -6.65 2.52
C SER A 39 7.34 -5.44 1.87
N ALA A 40 6.45 -5.62 0.91
CA ALA A 40 5.73 -4.49 0.30
C ALA A 40 4.54 -4.04 1.15
N VAL A 41 3.92 -4.97 1.87
CA VAL A 41 2.74 -4.74 2.72
C VAL A 41 2.92 -5.38 4.10
N PRO A 42 2.20 -4.93 5.13
CA PRO A 42 2.32 -5.52 6.47
C PRO A 42 1.99 -7.01 6.49
N ASN A 43 2.53 -7.74 7.46
CA ASN A 43 1.99 -9.07 7.76
C ASN A 43 0.52 -8.96 8.20
N PHE A 44 -0.32 -9.83 7.66
CA PHE A 44 -1.75 -9.92 7.96
C PHE A 44 -2.00 -11.07 8.92
N PHE A 45 -2.59 -10.75 10.07
CA PHE A 45 -2.86 -11.72 11.13
C PHE A 45 -4.31 -12.20 11.18
N GLY A 46 -5.22 -11.52 10.46
CA GLY A 46 -6.61 -11.93 10.36
C GLY A 46 -7.60 -10.77 10.45
N LEU A 47 -8.85 -11.09 10.11
CA LEU A 47 -10.02 -10.25 10.33
C LEU A 47 -10.92 -10.88 11.39
N TYR A 48 -11.03 -10.23 12.54
CA TYR A 48 -11.87 -10.64 13.66
C TYR A 48 -13.18 -9.87 13.65
N LYS A 49 -14.25 -10.48 14.16
CA LYS A 49 -15.58 -9.84 14.25
C LYS A 49 -16.26 -10.21 15.55
N THR A 50 -16.93 -9.25 16.17
CA THR A 50 -17.78 -9.45 17.34
C THR A 50 -19.06 -8.63 17.25
N LYS A 51 -19.99 -8.93 18.14
CA LYS A 51 -21.26 -8.23 18.33
C LYS A 51 -21.25 -7.64 19.73
N ILE A 52 -21.32 -6.31 19.82
CA ILE A 52 -21.33 -5.60 21.10
C ILE A 52 -22.76 -5.12 21.37
N PRO A 53 -23.34 -5.42 22.55
CA PRO A 53 -24.59 -4.82 22.97
C PRO A 53 -24.47 -3.29 23.04
N VAL A 54 -25.44 -2.58 22.50
CA VAL A 54 -25.62 -1.14 22.71
C VAL A 54 -26.95 -0.92 23.44
N LYS A 55 -27.15 0.28 24.01
CA LYS A 55 -28.42 0.63 24.70
C LYS A 55 -29.63 0.35 23.79
N ASP A 56 -30.77 0.04 24.41
CA ASP A 56 -32.06 -0.19 23.75
C ASP A 56 -32.15 -1.45 22.87
N ARG A 57 -31.52 -2.56 23.28
CA ARG A 57 -31.53 -3.88 22.60
C ARG A 57 -30.93 -3.88 21.19
N PHE A 58 -30.24 -2.82 20.79
CA PHE A 58 -29.49 -2.82 19.56
C PHE A 58 -28.16 -3.55 19.74
N VAL A 59 -27.65 -4.12 18.65
CA VAL A 59 -26.34 -4.79 18.62
C VAL A 59 -25.52 -4.13 17.52
N ARG A 60 -24.29 -3.73 17.86
CA ARG A 60 -23.34 -3.18 16.89
C ARG A 60 -22.35 -4.27 16.48
N ILE A 61 -22.22 -4.46 15.17
CA ILE A 61 -21.15 -5.30 14.62
C ILE A 61 -19.86 -4.49 14.64
N VAL A 62 -18.82 -5.08 15.20
CA VAL A 62 -17.47 -4.54 15.22
C VAL A 62 -16.54 -5.53 14.56
N GLY A 63 -15.76 -5.06 13.59
CA GLY A 63 -14.65 -5.81 13.00
C GLY A 63 -13.32 -5.20 13.39
N CYS A 64 -12.29 -6.04 13.44
CA CYS A 64 -10.92 -5.65 13.68
C CYS A 64 -10.02 -6.37 12.68
N LEU A 65 -9.41 -5.61 11.79
CA LEU A 65 -8.33 -6.08 10.93
C LEU A 65 -7.03 -5.93 11.71
N LEU A 66 -6.29 -7.04 11.84
CA LEU A 66 -5.06 -7.09 12.61
C LEU A 66 -3.87 -7.22 11.66
N LEU A 67 -3.00 -6.20 11.68
CA LEU A 67 -1.81 -6.11 10.83
C LEU A 67 -0.55 -5.88 11.67
N GLU A 68 0.60 -6.15 11.09
CA GLU A 68 1.89 -5.67 11.60
C GLU A 68 1.91 -4.14 11.66
N TYR A 69 2.45 -3.60 12.75
CA TYR A 69 2.71 -2.16 12.84
C TYR A 69 4.01 -1.82 12.12
N CYS A 70 3.94 -0.94 11.12
CA CYS A 70 5.08 -0.64 10.24
C CYS A 70 5.46 0.85 10.25
N GLY A 71 5.21 1.53 11.38
CA GLY A 71 5.55 2.93 11.59
C GLY A 71 4.44 3.90 11.21
N GLU A 72 4.84 5.13 10.90
CA GLU A 72 3.93 6.26 10.67
C GLU A 72 3.79 6.55 9.19
N SER A 73 2.71 7.23 8.80
CA SER A 73 2.52 7.67 7.41
C SER A 73 3.65 8.59 6.98
N VAL A 74 4.12 8.42 5.74
CA VAL A 74 5.12 9.33 5.16
C VAL A 74 4.53 10.72 4.90
N GLY A 75 5.41 11.72 4.82
CA GLY A 75 5.05 13.05 4.31
C GLY A 75 4.85 13.05 2.79
N LEU A 76 4.71 14.25 2.22
CA LEU A 76 4.58 14.44 0.76
C LEU A 76 5.65 13.66 -0.01
N PHE A 77 5.25 12.91 -1.04
CA PHE A 77 6.19 12.06 -1.79
C PHE A 77 7.35 12.86 -2.38
N GLU A 78 7.11 14.12 -2.79
CA GLU A 78 8.12 15.03 -3.32
C GLU A 78 9.29 15.33 -2.35
N TYR A 79 9.05 15.22 -1.04
CA TYR A 79 10.07 15.46 -0.01
C TYR A 79 10.82 14.19 0.38
N LEU A 80 10.41 13.03 -0.12
CA LEU A 80 11.19 11.81 0.04
C LEU A 80 12.43 11.86 -0.86
N GLU A 81 13.54 11.36 -0.33
CA GLU A 81 14.75 11.16 -1.13
C GLU A 81 14.45 10.26 -2.33
N VAL A 82 15.15 10.48 -3.45
CA VAL A 82 14.91 9.72 -4.69
C VAL A 82 15.05 8.20 -4.47
N PRO A 83 16.05 7.70 -3.72
CA PRO A 83 16.16 6.26 -3.43
C PRO A 83 14.93 5.71 -2.70
N THR A 84 14.38 6.46 -1.74
CA THR A 84 13.18 6.09 -0.97
C THR A 84 11.94 6.01 -1.88
N ARG A 85 11.77 7.00 -2.78
CA ARG A 85 10.68 6.96 -3.78
C ARG A 85 10.81 5.79 -4.74
N ALA A 86 12.03 5.52 -5.21
CA ALA A 86 12.29 4.38 -6.09
C ALA A 86 12.00 3.04 -5.39
N LEU A 87 12.37 2.90 -4.11
CA LEU A 87 12.04 1.74 -3.29
C LEU A 87 10.52 1.57 -3.12
N LEU A 88 9.81 2.65 -2.78
CA LEU A 88 8.35 2.65 -2.67
C LEU A 88 7.68 2.18 -3.97
N LEU A 89 8.10 2.69 -5.12
CA LEU A 89 7.54 2.31 -6.41
C LEU A 89 7.90 0.88 -6.83
N LYS A 90 9.04 0.34 -6.39
CA LYS A 90 9.34 -1.10 -6.53
C LYS A 90 8.37 -1.94 -5.69
N LYS A 91 8.07 -1.54 -4.46
CA LYS A 91 7.06 -2.22 -3.62
C LYS A 91 5.66 -2.15 -4.24
N LEU A 92 5.28 -1.01 -4.82
CA LEU A 92 4.02 -0.88 -5.56
C LEU A 92 3.99 -1.78 -6.81
N ARG A 93 5.11 -1.89 -7.54
CA ARG A 93 5.25 -2.85 -8.65
C ARG A 93 5.04 -4.29 -8.17
N ASP A 94 5.61 -4.67 -7.04
CA ASP A 94 5.47 -6.05 -6.53
C ASP A 94 4.01 -6.38 -6.21
N ILE A 95 3.26 -5.42 -5.65
CA ILE A 95 1.78 -5.52 -5.49
C ILE A 95 1.07 -5.68 -6.84
N HIS A 96 1.49 -4.94 -7.87
CA HIS A 96 0.94 -5.07 -9.21
C HIS A 96 1.20 -6.45 -9.82
N LEU A 97 2.37 -7.04 -9.56
CA LEU A 97 2.72 -8.40 -10.01
C LEU A 97 1.90 -9.48 -9.28
N CYS A 98 1.41 -9.22 -8.07
CA CYS A 98 0.38 -10.03 -7.41
C CYS A 98 -1.02 -9.91 -8.06
N GLY A 99 -1.15 -9.09 -9.09
CA GLY A 99 -2.38 -8.86 -9.83
C GLY A 99 -3.34 -7.89 -9.14
N ILE A 100 -2.81 -6.97 -8.31
CA ILE A 100 -3.57 -5.98 -7.57
C ILE A 100 -3.13 -4.57 -7.95
N MET A 101 -4.10 -3.69 -8.22
CA MET A 101 -3.90 -2.24 -8.27
C MET A 101 -4.46 -1.65 -6.98
N HIS A 102 -3.72 -0.74 -6.33
CA HIS A 102 -4.08 -0.19 -5.03
C HIS A 102 -5.40 0.61 -5.05
N GLY A 103 -5.62 1.42 -6.08
CA GLY A 103 -6.85 2.21 -6.28
C GLY A 103 -6.94 3.52 -5.49
N ASP A 104 -6.15 3.66 -4.42
CA ASP A 104 -6.01 4.90 -3.65
C ASP A 104 -4.55 5.12 -3.18
N PHE A 105 -3.60 5.07 -4.11
CA PHE A 105 -2.18 5.21 -3.77
C PHE A 105 -1.84 6.67 -3.47
N ALA A 106 -1.59 6.96 -2.19
CA ALA A 106 -1.30 8.29 -1.66
C ALA A 106 -0.44 8.18 -0.39
N GLU A 107 0.16 9.29 0.04
CA GLU A 107 1.07 9.37 1.19
C GLU A 107 0.48 8.79 2.48
N ARG A 108 -0.80 9.07 2.73
CA ARG A 108 -1.53 8.55 3.91
C ARG A 108 -1.62 7.02 3.96
N ASN A 109 -1.44 6.36 2.82
CA ASN A 109 -1.52 4.91 2.64
C ASN A 109 -0.13 4.28 2.49
N VAL A 110 0.92 5.02 2.83
CA VAL A 110 2.31 4.55 2.86
C VAL A 110 2.88 4.84 4.24
N VAL A 111 3.29 3.80 4.95
CA VAL A 111 3.89 3.91 6.29
C VAL A 111 5.37 3.52 6.26
N MET A 112 6.15 4.11 7.16
CA MET A 112 7.60 3.91 7.21
C MET A 112 8.11 3.83 8.65
N GLN A 113 8.99 2.86 8.92
CA GLN A 113 9.75 2.73 10.16
C GLN A 113 11.23 2.59 9.85
N GLY A 114 12.02 3.62 10.14
CA GLY A 114 13.40 3.71 9.63
C GLY A 114 13.41 3.76 8.11
N ASP A 115 14.14 2.86 7.46
CA ASP A 115 14.19 2.75 5.99
C ASP A 115 13.14 1.78 5.42
N ASP A 116 12.31 1.20 6.29
CA ASP A 116 11.41 0.13 5.90
C ASP A 116 9.99 0.62 5.62
N ILE A 117 9.57 0.54 4.35
CA ILE A 117 8.33 1.11 3.84
C ILE A 117 7.29 0.01 3.62
N ARG A 118 6.02 0.30 3.92
CA ARG A 118 4.86 -0.55 3.61
C ARG A 118 3.73 0.26 3.00
N ILE A 119 3.01 -0.37 2.07
CA ILE A 119 1.78 0.15 1.49
C ILE A 119 0.60 -0.51 2.22
N ILE A 120 -0.38 0.29 2.64
CA ILE A 120 -1.53 -0.12 3.45
C ILE A 120 -2.83 0.39 2.85
N ASP A 121 -3.96 -0.06 3.38
CA ASP A 121 -5.30 0.44 3.05
C ASP A 121 -5.86 0.03 1.67
N PHE A 122 -6.04 -1.29 1.48
CA PHE A 122 -6.47 -1.89 0.20
C PHE A 122 -8.00 -1.96 0.00
N HIS A 123 -8.80 -1.15 0.69
CA HIS A 123 -10.27 -1.22 0.53
C HIS A 123 -10.77 -0.71 -0.84
N HIS A 124 -9.95 0.09 -1.53
CA HIS A 124 -10.15 0.53 -2.92
C HIS A 124 -9.46 -0.35 -3.97
N ALA A 125 -8.78 -1.43 -3.53
CA ALA A 125 -8.00 -2.26 -4.42
C ALA A 125 -8.86 -3.02 -5.43
N SER A 126 -8.30 -3.22 -6.62
CA SER A 126 -8.97 -3.92 -7.71
C SER A 126 -8.03 -4.90 -8.40
N ARG A 127 -8.61 -5.85 -9.15
CA ARG A 127 -7.83 -6.80 -9.94
C ARG A 127 -7.10 -6.06 -11.06
N HIS A 128 -5.84 -6.40 -11.23
CA HIS A 128 -4.96 -5.80 -12.22
C HIS A 128 -4.20 -6.90 -12.96
N LYS A 129 -4.00 -6.72 -14.28
CA LYS A 129 -3.06 -7.52 -15.05
C LYS A 129 -1.88 -6.62 -15.37
N CYS A 130 -0.85 -6.68 -14.54
CA CYS A 130 0.32 -5.84 -14.75
C CYS A 130 1.08 -6.29 -16.01
N GLY A 131 1.31 -5.35 -16.91
CA GLY A 131 2.10 -5.55 -18.11
C GLY A 131 3.50 -4.95 -18.01
N VAL A 132 3.98 -4.61 -16.80
CA VAL A 132 5.29 -3.96 -16.61
C VAL A 132 6.40 -4.81 -17.25
N LYS A 133 7.24 -4.17 -18.06
CA LYS A 133 8.32 -4.83 -18.83
C LYS A 133 9.71 -4.37 -18.43
N MET A 134 9.77 -3.34 -17.58
CA MET A 134 10.99 -2.63 -17.24
C MET A 134 11.08 -2.47 -15.72
N GLU A 135 12.30 -2.45 -15.21
CA GLU A 135 12.56 -2.15 -13.80
C GLU A 135 12.18 -0.70 -13.47
N VAL A 136 11.64 -0.50 -12.27
CA VAL A 136 11.50 0.83 -11.68
C VAL A 136 12.87 1.29 -11.23
N ALA A 137 13.49 2.16 -12.01
CA ALA A 137 14.81 2.71 -11.74
C ALA A 137 14.90 4.16 -12.20
N GLU A 138 15.79 4.91 -11.54
CA GLU A 138 16.13 6.27 -11.93
C GLU A 138 16.69 6.31 -13.35
N SER A 139 16.31 7.34 -14.11
CA SER A 139 16.79 7.51 -15.48
C SER A 139 16.75 8.98 -15.90
N ARG A 140 17.67 9.35 -16.81
CA ARG A 140 17.66 10.67 -17.49
C ARG A 140 16.69 10.73 -18.67
N ARG A 141 15.98 9.63 -18.95
CA ARG A 141 15.02 9.52 -20.04
C ARG A 141 13.72 8.96 -19.48
N ILE A 142 12.62 9.62 -19.81
CA ILE A 142 11.28 9.12 -19.53
C ILE A 142 10.97 8.05 -20.58
N PRO A 143 10.73 6.78 -20.20
CA PRO A 143 10.37 5.73 -21.15
C PRO A 143 8.98 6.02 -21.74
N LYS A 144 8.70 5.51 -22.94
CA LYS A 144 7.32 5.51 -23.45
C LYS A 144 6.48 4.57 -22.60
N THR A 145 5.21 4.92 -22.39
CA THR A 145 4.24 4.09 -21.65
C THR A 145 4.11 2.69 -22.25
N SER A 146 4.19 2.54 -23.57
CA SER A 146 4.16 1.24 -24.28
C SER A 146 5.33 0.32 -23.95
N ASP A 147 6.51 0.92 -23.77
CA ASP A 147 7.76 0.22 -23.50
C ASP A 147 7.80 -0.18 -22.02
N PHE A 148 7.32 0.72 -21.15
CA PHE A 148 7.21 0.46 -19.71
C PHE A 148 6.14 -0.60 -19.39
N GLY A 149 4.98 -0.56 -20.06
CA GLY A 149 3.99 -1.63 -20.06
C GLY A 149 2.92 -1.60 -18.97
N CYS A 150 3.00 -0.70 -17.99
CA CYS A 150 1.96 -0.45 -17.01
C CYS A 150 1.71 1.06 -16.85
N VAL A 151 0.55 1.54 -17.28
CA VAL A 151 0.23 2.99 -17.29
C VAL A 151 0.20 3.57 -15.88
N ASP A 152 -0.40 2.86 -14.92
CA ASP A 152 -0.52 3.32 -13.54
C ASP A 152 0.85 3.51 -12.86
N LEU A 153 1.69 2.46 -12.88
CA LEU A 153 3.06 2.56 -12.38
C LEU A 153 3.88 3.62 -13.12
N TRP A 154 3.65 3.80 -14.42
CA TRP A 154 4.34 4.83 -15.20
C TRP A 154 3.98 6.23 -14.71
N ILE A 155 2.69 6.49 -14.46
CA ILE A 155 2.21 7.77 -13.93
C ILE A 155 2.86 8.04 -12.58
N HIS A 156 2.85 7.06 -11.67
CA HIS A 156 3.47 7.26 -10.36
C HIS A 156 4.99 7.46 -10.43
N CYS A 157 5.69 6.76 -11.34
CA CYS A 157 7.12 7.01 -11.56
C CYS A 157 7.41 8.43 -12.10
N TYR A 158 6.53 8.92 -12.98
CA TYR A 158 6.63 10.27 -13.54
C TYR A 158 6.34 11.34 -12.48
N ASP A 159 5.21 11.23 -11.77
CA ASP A 159 4.77 12.19 -10.75
C ASP A 159 5.73 12.25 -9.56
N MET A 160 6.35 11.12 -9.22
CA MET A 160 7.37 11.04 -8.17
C MET A 160 8.78 11.38 -8.68
N TYR A 161 8.94 11.93 -9.89
CA TYR A 161 10.21 12.40 -10.45
C TYR A 161 11.34 11.36 -10.46
N ILE A 162 11.02 10.07 -10.64
CA ILE A 162 12.02 9.01 -10.79
C ILE A 162 12.82 9.20 -12.08
N TRP A 163 12.17 9.74 -13.11
CA TRP A 163 12.79 10.06 -14.38
C TRP A 163 12.96 11.57 -14.51
N ARG A 164 14.20 12.01 -14.71
CA ARG A 164 14.52 13.43 -14.91
C ARG A 164 14.70 13.70 -16.39
N SER A 165 13.89 14.59 -16.95
CA SER A 165 14.14 15.13 -18.28
C SER A 165 15.31 16.12 -18.22
N THR A 166 16.31 15.96 -19.10
CA THR A 166 17.48 16.86 -19.20
C THR A 166 17.11 18.31 -19.55
N TYR A 167 15.86 18.59 -19.90
CA TYR A 167 15.38 19.93 -20.26
C TYR A 167 14.89 20.78 -19.07
N LEU A 168 14.88 20.25 -17.85
CA LEU A 168 14.42 20.97 -16.64
C LEU A 168 15.55 21.63 -15.82
N LEU A 169 16.78 21.70 -16.35
CA LEU A 169 17.90 22.44 -15.74
C LEU A 169 18.06 23.87 -16.29
N LEU A 170 16.95 24.53 -16.61
CA LEU A 170 16.91 25.95 -16.97
C LEU A 170 15.87 26.69 -16.11
N CYS A 171 16.13 26.76 -14.80
CA CYS A 171 15.57 27.76 -13.89
C CYS A 171 16.66 28.12 -12.88
#